data_AF-A0A3R6XB57-F1
#
_entry.id   AF-A0A3R6XB57-F1
#
_cell.length_a   1.000
_cell.length_b   1.000
_cell.length_c   1.000
_cell.angle_alpha   90.00
_cell.angle_beta   90.00
_cell.angle_gamma   90.00
#
_symmetry.space_group_name_H-M   'P 1'
#
loop_
_entity.id
_entity.type
_entity.pdbx_description
1 polymer ?
#
loop_
_entity_poly.entity_id
_entity_poly.type
_entity_poly.pdbx_seq_one_letter_code
_entity_poly.pdbx_strand_id
1 'polypeptide(L)'
;MAVPNVHNGFTRVEYDQHVRHLVHRRINPHSLYDEVTLIDELTLYDMFRQPRPLATTPLTVPPTLLQSEMQCPVCLGIVRNATVIKSCLHRFCDKCLNECLRSGIKECPSCRAVIGPKRSSLRRDETFDKLVAAIYPDLERYEAAEDERIASANTPKRLHHDDNPMSPLGKRAKATAQVGVRAIHLLSFDVVVV
;
A
#
# COMPACT_ATOMS: atom_id res chain seq x y z
N MET A 1 -8.50 -23.92 -5.33
CA MET A 1 -8.41 -24.07 -3.86
C MET A 1 -9.65 -23.40 -3.27
N ALA A 2 -10.45 -24.11 -2.48
CA ALA A 2 -11.64 -23.54 -1.87
C ALA A 2 -11.22 -22.51 -0.82
N VAL A 3 -11.71 -21.27 -0.95
CA VAL A 3 -11.51 -20.23 0.07
C VAL A 3 -12.19 -20.74 1.34
N PRO A 4 -11.49 -20.85 2.48
CA PRO A 4 -12.13 -21.24 3.72
C PRO A 4 -13.26 -20.26 4.02
N ASN A 5 -14.45 -20.79 4.31
CA ASN A 5 -15.61 -19.99 4.66
C ASN A 5 -15.33 -19.29 6.00
N VAL A 6 -14.81 -18.06 5.94
CA VAL A 6 -14.61 -17.23 7.12
C VAL A 6 -15.99 -16.75 7.54
N HIS A 7 -16.65 -17.51 8.41
CA HIS A 7 -17.90 -17.07 9.03
C HIS A 7 -17.60 -15.80 9.83
N ASN A 8 -17.95 -14.65 9.26
CA ASN A 8 -17.64 -13.34 9.84
C ASN A 8 -18.57 -12.97 11.02
N GLY A 9 -19.11 -13.97 11.71
CA GLY A 9 -19.77 -13.88 13.01
C GLY A 9 -21.07 -13.06 13.09
N PHE A 10 -21.56 -12.46 12.01
CA PHE A 10 -22.80 -11.69 12.03
C PHE A 10 -23.58 -11.90 10.73
N THR A 11 -24.65 -12.68 10.84
CA THR A 11 -25.52 -13.10 9.74
C THR A 11 -26.72 -12.18 9.58
N ARG A 12 -27.37 -12.23 8.42
CA ARG A 12 -28.60 -11.49 8.19
C ARG A 12 -29.73 -11.91 9.14
N VAL A 13 -29.78 -13.19 9.52
CA VAL A 13 -30.79 -13.71 10.47
C VAL A 13 -30.62 -13.08 11.85
N GLU A 14 -29.38 -12.96 12.34
CA GLU A 14 -29.06 -12.29 13.60
C GLU A 14 -29.40 -10.79 13.53
N TYR A 15 -29.05 -10.12 12.43
CA TYR A 15 -29.45 -8.74 12.18
C TYR A 15 -30.97 -8.57 12.30
N ASP A 16 -31.74 -9.38 11.57
CA ASP A 16 -33.21 -9.30 11.55
C ASP A 16 -33.78 -9.54 12.96
N GLN A 17 -33.21 -10.46 13.74
CA GLN A 17 -33.58 -10.70 15.14
C GLN A 17 -33.31 -9.48 16.03
N HIS A 18 -32.15 -8.84 15.89
CA HIS A 18 -31.80 -7.65 16.67
C HIS A 18 -32.70 -6.45 16.36
N VAL A 19 -33.14 -6.28 15.10
CA VAL A 19 -33.99 -5.14 14.71
C VAL A 19 -35.49 -5.40 14.84
N ARG A 20 -35.91 -6.66 15.04
CA ARG A 20 -37.32 -7.08 15.08
C ARG A 20 -38.13 -6.34 16.16
N HIS A 21 -37.51 -6.07 17.30
CA HIS A 21 -38.18 -5.46 18.46
C HIS A 21 -38.01 -3.93 18.54
N LEU A 22 -37.23 -3.33 17.64
CA LEU A 22 -36.98 -1.90 17.63
C LEU A 22 -38.16 -1.15 17.01
N VAL A 23 -38.90 -0.42 17.86
CA VAL A 23 -40.08 0.37 17.48
C VAL A 23 -39.68 1.72 16.85
N HIS A 24 -38.57 2.30 17.30
CA HIS A 24 -37.99 3.52 16.73
C HIS A 24 -36.61 3.20 16.16
N ARG A 25 -36.59 2.87 14.87
CA ARG A 25 -35.37 2.55 14.15
C ARG A 25 -34.67 3.84 13.74
N ARG A 26 -33.50 4.10 14.31
CA ARG A 26 -32.58 5.10 13.76
C ARG A 26 -31.85 4.47 12.58
N ILE A 27 -31.88 5.11 11.43
CA ILE A 27 -31.15 4.67 10.24
C ILE A 27 -29.73 5.21 10.33
N ASN A 28 -28.74 4.38 10.01
CA ASN A 28 -27.35 4.79 9.95
C ASN A 28 -27.14 5.84 8.84
N PRO A 29 -26.76 7.09 9.15
CA PRO A 29 -26.59 8.11 8.13
C PRO A 29 -25.35 7.89 7.24
N HIS A 30 -24.41 7.02 7.65
CA HIS A 30 -23.19 6.71 6.91
C HIS A 30 -23.28 5.44 6.09
N SER A 31 -24.34 4.65 6.27
CA SER A 31 -24.55 3.44 5.48
C SER A 31 -25.18 3.79 4.14
N LEU A 32 -24.65 3.21 3.06
CA LEU A 32 -25.28 3.28 1.73
C LEU A 32 -26.55 2.42 1.63
N TYR A 33 -26.83 1.63 2.67
CA TYR A 33 -27.96 0.70 2.74
C TYR A 33 -28.87 1.07 3.92
N ASP A 34 -30.15 0.65 3.85
CA ASP A 34 -31.13 0.82 4.93
C ASP A 34 -30.75 -0.04 6.15
N GLU A 35 -29.85 0.50 6.95
CA GLU A 35 -29.30 -0.17 8.12
C GLU A 35 -29.77 0.52 9.41
N VAL A 36 -30.27 -0.28 10.35
CA VAL A 36 -30.67 0.20 11.67
C VAL A 36 -29.43 0.29 12.56
N THR A 37 -29.29 1.39 13.28
CA THR A 37 -28.21 1.62 14.23
C THR A 37 -28.76 1.73 15.65
N LEU A 38 -28.14 1.01 16.59
CA LEU A 38 -28.43 1.11 18.03
C LEU A 38 -27.61 2.26 18.67
N ILE A 39 -26.33 2.34 18.34
CA ILE A 39 -25.37 3.33 18.84
C ILE A 39 -24.85 4.15 17.66
N ASP A 40 -24.99 5.48 17.73
CA ASP A 40 -24.57 6.39 16.66
C ASP A 40 -23.12 6.10 16.22
N GLU A 41 -22.88 6.17 14.91
CA GLU A 41 -21.61 5.85 14.24
C GLU A 41 -21.21 4.36 14.21
N LEU A 42 -22.00 3.44 14.80
CA LEU A 42 -21.76 2.00 14.68
C LEU A 42 -22.87 1.28 13.90
N THR A 43 -22.45 0.39 13.00
CA THR A 43 -23.34 -0.58 12.38
C THR A 43 -23.66 -1.72 13.35
N LEU A 44 -24.76 -2.44 13.16
CA LEU A 44 -25.04 -3.62 13.98
C LEU A 44 -24.01 -4.72 13.74
N TYR A 45 -23.49 -4.82 12.52
CA TYR A 45 -22.36 -5.67 12.21
C TYR A 45 -21.14 -5.33 13.08
N ASP A 46 -20.79 -4.04 13.23
CA ASP A 46 -19.63 -3.63 14.03
C ASP A 46 -19.79 -3.97 15.51
N MET A 47 -21.02 -3.90 16.03
CA MET A 47 -21.33 -4.21 17.42
C MET A 47 -21.27 -5.71 17.73
N PHE A 48 -21.72 -6.55 16.80
CA PHE A 48 -21.98 -7.96 17.06
C PHE A 48 -21.04 -8.93 16.32
N ARG A 49 -20.19 -8.44 15.41
CA ARG A 49 -19.19 -9.30 14.75
C ARG A 49 -18.29 -9.98 15.79
N GLN A 50 -18.07 -11.27 15.60
CA GLN A 50 -17.13 -12.01 16.44
C GLN A 50 -15.68 -11.65 16.10
N PRO A 51 -14.75 -11.69 17.07
CA PRO A 51 -13.33 -11.56 16.78
C PRO A 51 -12.90 -12.57 15.71
N ARG A 52 -12.15 -12.12 14.70
CA ARG A 52 -11.60 -13.05 13.71
C ARG A 52 -10.67 -14.03 14.44
N PRO A 53 -10.87 -15.35 14.30
CA PRO A 53 -9.97 -16.32 14.92
C PRO A 53 -8.58 -16.17 14.32
N LEU A 54 -7.55 -16.43 15.13
CA LEU A 54 -6.18 -16.46 14.64
C LEU A 54 -6.06 -17.58 13.62
N ALA A 55 -5.56 -17.26 12.43
CA ALA A 55 -5.17 -18.27 11.47
C ALA A 55 -3.96 -19.03 12.03
N THR A 56 -4.02 -20.35 12.02
CA THR A 56 -2.91 -21.24 12.45
C THR A 56 -2.23 -21.91 11.28
N THR A 57 -2.79 -21.75 10.09
CA THR A 57 -2.27 -22.32 8.85
C THR A 57 -1.28 -21.35 8.22
N PRO A 58 -0.06 -21.80 7.87
CA PRO A 58 0.89 -20.96 7.17
C PRO A 58 0.32 -20.52 5.82
N LEU A 59 0.49 -19.24 5.51
CA LEU A 59 0.05 -18.61 4.28
C LEU A 59 1.26 -18.41 3.37
N THR A 60 1.17 -18.92 2.15
CA THR A 60 2.14 -18.62 1.10
C THR A 60 1.65 -17.45 0.26
N VAL A 61 2.37 -16.33 0.28
CA VAL A 61 2.02 -15.12 -0.46
C VAL A 61 3.16 -14.71 -1.39
N PRO A 62 2.89 -14.52 -2.69
CA PRO A 62 3.85 -13.90 -3.58
C PRO A 62 4.14 -12.45 -3.14
N PRO A 63 5.42 -12.04 -3.04
CA PRO A 63 5.83 -10.68 -2.66
C PRO A 63 5.16 -9.59 -3.50
N THR A 64 4.83 -9.89 -4.76
CA THR A 64 4.16 -8.98 -5.69
C THR A 64 2.79 -8.53 -5.20
N LEU A 65 2.08 -9.36 -4.44
CA LEU A 65 0.77 -9.00 -3.86
C LEU A 65 0.88 -8.01 -2.71
N LEU A 66 2.06 -7.94 -2.07
CA LEU A 66 2.33 -7.06 -0.92
C LEU A 66 3.05 -5.77 -1.32
N GLN A 67 3.47 -5.68 -2.59
CA GLN A 67 4.33 -4.60 -3.06
C GLN A 67 3.70 -3.22 -2.83
N SER A 68 2.43 -3.02 -3.19
CA SER A 68 1.75 -1.74 -3.02
C SER A 68 1.70 -1.27 -1.56
N GLU A 69 1.62 -2.22 -0.62
CA GLU A 69 1.48 -1.94 0.81
C GLU A 69 2.82 -1.70 1.51
N MET A 70 3.92 -2.22 0.94
CA MET A 70 5.26 -2.15 1.53
C MET A 70 6.23 -1.22 0.81
N GLN A 71 5.82 -0.64 -0.31
CA GLN A 71 6.65 0.25 -1.11
C GLN A 71 6.58 1.69 -0.60
N CYS A 72 7.74 2.35 -0.51
CA CYS A 72 7.82 3.77 -0.22
C CYS A 72 7.45 4.57 -1.49
N PRO A 73 6.46 5.48 -1.45
CA PRO A 73 6.05 6.26 -2.61
C PRO A 73 7.11 7.25 -3.13
N VAL A 74 8.18 7.49 -2.36
CA VAL A 74 9.24 8.45 -2.70
C VAL A 74 10.43 7.79 -3.38
N CYS A 75 11.02 6.76 -2.77
CA CYS A 75 12.16 6.04 -3.37
C CYS A 75 11.74 4.84 -4.22
N LEU A 76 10.47 4.45 -4.20
CA LEU A 76 9.92 3.28 -4.88
C LEU A 76 10.53 1.93 -4.45
N GLY A 77 11.42 1.91 -3.45
CA GLY A 77 11.91 0.70 -2.78
C GLY A 77 10.99 0.27 -1.63
N ILE A 78 11.36 -0.80 -0.91
CA ILE A 78 10.61 -1.21 0.28
C ILE A 78 10.86 -0.20 1.41
N VAL A 79 9.81 0.11 2.18
CA VAL A 79 9.89 1.09 3.28
C VAL A 79 10.91 0.63 4.33
N ARG A 80 11.88 1.50 4.65
CA ARG A 80 12.89 1.30 5.70
C ARG A 80 12.75 2.32 6.82
N ASN A 81 12.76 1.84 8.06
CA ASN A 81 12.57 2.65 9.27
C ASN A 81 11.32 3.53 9.13
N ALA A 82 10.17 2.89 9.02
CA ALA A 82 8.91 3.50 8.63
C ALA A 82 8.57 4.74 9.48
N THR A 83 8.30 5.86 8.80
CA THR A 83 7.74 7.06 9.41
C THR A 83 6.36 7.33 8.80
N VAL A 84 5.38 7.58 9.67
CA VAL A 84 3.97 7.78 9.34
C VAL A 84 3.56 9.21 9.64
N ILE A 85 2.83 9.81 8.71
CA ILE A 85 2.16 11.09 8.93
C ILE A 85 0.83 10.82 9.63
N LYS A 86 0.64 11.34 10.85
CA LYS A 86 -0.52 10.97 11.68
C LYS A 86 -1.88 11.39 11.12
N SER A 87 -1.94 12.45 10.33
CA SER A 87 -3.21 12.96 9.78
C SER A 87 -3.76 12.13 8.63
N CYS A 88 -2.90 11.43 7.89
CA CYS A 88 -3.31 10.65 6.71
C CYS A 88 -2.81 9.20 6.69
N LEU A 89 -2.02 8.80 7.69
CA LEU A 89 -1.47 7.45 7.87
C LEU A 89 -0.62 6.89 6.71
N HIS A 90 -0.21 7.72 5.75
CA HIS A 90 0.75 7.31 4.72
C HIS A 90 2.14 7.05 5.32
N ARG A 91 2.78 5.99 4.81
CA ARG A 91 4.06 5.43 5.28
C ARG A 91 5.18 5.77 4.30
N PHE A 92 6.34 6.15 4.83
CA PHE A 92 7.53 6.45 4.05
C PHE A 92 8.78 5.94 4.76
N CYS A 93 9.88 5.75 4.01
CA CYS A 93 11.19 5.70 4.64
C CYS A 93 11.45 7.02 5.36
N ASP A 94 12.00 6.96 6.55
CA ASP A 94 12.27 8.17 7.32
C ASP A 94 13.23 9.13 6.61
N LYS A 95 14.29 8.62 5.99
CA LYS A 95 15.20 9.44 5.19
C LYS A 95 14.45 10.15 4.06
N CYS A 96 13.58 9.43 3.35
CA CYS A 96 12.81 9.97 2.23
C CYS A 96 11.84 11.07 2.66
N LEU A 97 11.04 10.83 3.71
CA LEU A 97 10.10 11.85 4.19
C LEU A 97 10.84 13.07 4.72
N ASN A 98 11.91 12.89 5.51
CA ASN A 98 12.69 14.00 6.02
C ASN A 98 13.32 14.83 4.90
N GLU A 99 13.80 14.19 3.82
CA GLU A 99 14.34 14.89 2.66
C GLU A 99 13.27 15.73 1.95
N CYS A 100 12.08 15.17 1.69
CA CYS A 100 10.96 15.93 1.13
C CYS A 100 10.59 17.14 1.98
N LEU A 101 10.60 17.00 3.31
CA LEU A 101 10.23 18.08 4.23
C LEU A 101 11.31 19.16 4.37
N ARG A 102 12.58 18.88 4.00
CA ARG A 102 13.66 19.87 3.98
C ARG A 102 13.48 20.90 2.87
N SER A 103 12.80 20.54 1.79
CA SER A 103 12.46 21.47 0.69
C SER A 103 11.47 22.58 1.10
N GLY A 104 10.99 22.58 2.35
CA GLY A 104 10.09 23.61 2.89
C GLY A 104 8.59 23.30 2.70
N ILE A 105 8.25 22.37 1.82
CA ILE A 105 6.87 21.92 1.58
C ILE A 105 6.44 21.02 2.74
N LYS A 106 5.38 21.41 3.47
CA LYS A 106 4.83 20.68 4.61
C LYS A 106 3.55 19.93 4.23
N GLU A 107 3.65 19.12 3.18
CA GLU A 107 2.55 18.32 2.66
C GLU A 107 2.97 16.87 2.49
N CYS A 108 2.02 15.95 2.63
CA CYS A 108 2.25 14.53 2.39
C CYS A 108 2.63 14.28 0.92
N PRO A 109 3.75 13.60 0.62
CA PRO A 109 4.13 13.28 -0.77
C PRO A 109 3.08 12.45 -1.53
N SER A 110 2.26 11.67 -0.83
CA SER A 110 1.26 10.79 -1.45
C SER A 110 -0.09 11.47 -1.71
N CYS A 111 -0.63 12.21 -0.72
CA CYS A 111 -1.99 12.76 -0.79
C CYS A 111 -2.07 14.27 -0.60
N ARG A 112 -0.93 14.97 -0.45
CA ARG A 112 -0.83 16.41 -0.23
C ARG A 112 -1.52 16.94 1.04
N ALA A 113 -1.99 16.06 1.92
CA ALA A 113 -2.49 16.47 3.24
C ALA A 113 -1.44 17.29 3.99
N VAL A 114 -1.86 18.40 4.60
CA VAL A 114 -0.97 19.30 5.34
C VAL A 114 -0.39 18.57 6.56
N ILE A 115 0.92 18.69 6.73
CA ILE A 115 1.67 18.14 7.85
C ILE A 115 1.86 19.25 8.87
N GLY A 116 1.37 19.02 10.09
CA GLY A 116 1.52 19.99 11.18
C GLY A 116 2.99 20.35 11.46
N PRO A 117 3.29 21.58 11.90
CA PRO A 117 4.65 22.11 12.00
C PRO A 117 5.49 21.44 13.10
N LYS A 118 4.85 20.78 14.07
CA LYS A 118 5.52 20.11 15.18
C LYS A 118 5.99 18.73 14.76
N ARG A 119 7.14 18.27 15.28
CA ARG A 119 7.64 16.88 15.09
C ARG A 119 6.61 15.82 15.50
N SER A 120 5.68 16.16 16.39
CA SER A 120 4.59 15.28 16.82
C SER A 120 3.58 14.95 15.72
N SER A 121 3.61 15.60 14.56
CA SER A 121 2.80 15.23 13.37
C SER A 121 3.28 13.94 12.72
N LEU A 122 4.51 13.52 13.02
CA LEU A 122 5.14 12.31 12.53
C LEU A 122 5.26 11.26 13.65
N ARG A 123 5.28 9.98 13.28
CA ARG A 123 5.50 8.85 14.20
C ARG A 123 6.36 7.79 13.53
N ARG A 124 7.32 7.20 14.25
CA ARG A 124 7.97 5.95 13.84
C ARG A 124 7.00 4.78 13.97
N ASP A 125 7.01 3.87 13.01
CA ASP A 125 6.21 2.64 13.07
C ASP A 125 7.11 1.39 13.08
N GLU A 126 7.64 1.10 14.26
CA GLU A 126 8.48 -0.09 14.51
C GLU A 126 7.72 -1.40 14.32
N THR A 127 6.39 -1.39 14.43
CA THR A 127 5.57 -2.59 14.20
C THR A 127 5.57 -2.94 12.73
N PHE A 128 5.45 -1.92 11.87
CA PHE A 128 5.58 -2.08 10.43
C PHE A 128 6.99 -2.52 10.03
N ASP A 129 8.03 -1.97 10.64
CA ASP A 129 9.42 -2.41 10.37
C ASP A 129 9.61 -3.90 10.73
N LYS A 130 9.04 -4.37 11.85
CA LYS A 130 9.05 -5.80 12.22
C LYS A 130 8.28 -6.66 11.20
N LEU A 131 7.17 -6.15 10.67
CA LEU A 131 6.40 -6.84 9.64
C LEU A 131 7.21 -6.95 8.33
N VAL A 132 7.87 -5.87 7.90
CA VAL A 132 8.76 -5.88 6.74
C VAL A 132 9.88 -6.89 6.94
N ALA A 133 10.52 -6.93 8.12
CA ALA A 133 11.58 -7.89 8.42
C ALA A 133 11.10 -9.35 8.45
N ALA A 134 9.85 -9.60 8.84
CA ALA A 134 9.25 -10.93 8.80
C ALA A 134 9.00 -11.42 7.36
N ILE A 135 8.64 -10.51 6.44
CA ILE A 135 8.34 -10.83 5.04
C ILE A 135 9.61 -10.83 4.17
N TYR A 136 10.53 -9.91 4.44
CA TYR A 136 11.82 -9.77 3.76
C TYR A 136 12.97 -9.85 4.78
N PRO A 137 13.37 -11.06 5.23
CA PRO A 137 14.43 -11.22 6.23
C PRO A 137 15.79 -10.69 5.78
N ASP A 138 16.06 -10.70 4.47
CA ASP A 138 17.26 -10.15 3.84
C ASP A 138 16.84 -9.15 2.76
N LEU A 139 16.50 -7.95 3.21
CA LEU A 139 15.95 -6.90 2.35
C LEU A 139 17.00 -6.40 1.35
N GLU A 140 18.25 -6.27 1.77
CA GLU A 140 19.37 -5.84 0.92
C GLU A 140 19.56 -6.79 -0.27
N ARG A 141 19.56 -8.10 -0.02
CA ARG A 141 19.66 -9.09 -1.11
C ARG A 141 18.48 -9.03 -2.05
N TYR A 142 17.27 -8.87 -1.53
CA TYR A 142 16.06 -8.79 -2.35
C TYR A 142 16.09 -7.57 -3.29
N GLU A 143 16.40 -6.39 -2.76
CA GLU A 143 16.47 -5.16 -3.56
C GLU A 143 17.62 -5.20 -4.58
N ALA A 144 18.78 -5.75 -4.23
CA ALA A 144 19.90 -5.89 -5.17
C ALA A 144 19.55 -6.78 -6.37
N ALA A 145 18.87 -7.91 -6.13
CA ALA A 145 18.41 -8.80 -7.19
C ALA A 145 17.36 -8.13 -8.09
N GLU A 146 16.48 -7.31 -7.51
CA GLU A 146 15.49 -6.55 -8.27
C GLU A 146 16.15 -5.45 -9.12
N ASP A 147 17.14 -4.73 -8.58
CA ASP A 147 17.87 -3.71 -9.32
C ASP A 147 18.69 -4.30 -10.48
N GLU A 148 19.31 -5.48 -10.30
CA GLU A 148 19.98 -6.22 -11.37
C GLU A 148 19.01 -6.62 -12.50
N ARG A 149 17.81 -7.08 -12.13
CA ARG A 149 16.73 -7.37 -13.09
C ARG A 149 16.29 -6.13 -13.86
N ILE A 150 16.11 -5.00 -13.17
CA ILE A 150 15.72 -3.74 -13.81
C ILE A 150 16.83 -3.27 -14.76
N ALA A 151 18.10 -3.37 -14.34
CA ALA A 151 19.24 -3.00 -15.17
C ALA A 151 19.34 -3.83 -16.44
N SER A 152 19.17 -5.16 -16.34
CA SER A 152 19.18 -6.05 -17.50
C SER A 152 18.01 -5.81 -18.45
N ALA A 153 16.81 -5.49 -17.93
CA ALA A 153 15.65 -5.15 -18.74
C ALA A 153 15.78 -3.79 -19.45
N ASN A 154 16.46 -2.82 -18.83
CA ASN A 154 16.69 -1.48 -19.38
C ASN A 154 17.89 -1.40 -20.34
N THR A 155 18.57 -2.51 -20.61
CA THR A 155 19.66 -2.55 -21.59
C THR A 155 19.11 -2.07 -22.94
N PRO A 156 19.63 -0.98 -23.53
CA PRO A 156 19.11 -0.47 -24.79
C PRO A 156 19.26 -1.56 -25.84
N LYS A 157 18.14 -2.12 -26.32
CA LYS A 157 18.13 -2.85 -27.59
C LYS A 157 18.70 -1.86 -28.60
N ARG A 158 19.89 -2.15 -29.13
CA ARG A 158 20.50 -1.35 -30.19
C ARG A 158 19.45 -1.26 -31.29
N LEU A 159 18.79 -0.10 -31.42
CA LEU A 159 18.01 0.20 -32.60
C LEU A 159 18.99 -0.01 -33.75
N HIS A 160 18.64 -0.89 -34.69
CA HIS A 160 19.43 -1.06 -35.90
C HIS A 160 19.60 0.34 -36.50
N HIS A 161 20.87 0.74 -36.68
CA HIS A 161 21.18 1.97 -37.36
C HIS A 161 20.87 1.70 -38.83
N ASP A 162 19.63 1.98 -39.25
CA ASP A 162 19.35 2.10 -40.67
C ASP A 162 20.15 3.34 -41.13
N ASP A 163 21.16 3.10 -41.95
CA ASP A 163 22.03 4.11 -42.56
C ASP A 163 21.20 4.93 -43.57
N ASN A 164 20.31 5.80 -43.09
CA ASN A 164 19.63 6.78 -43.92
C ASN A 164 20.34 8.14 -43.78
N PRO A 165 20.92 8.71 -44.86
CA PRO A 165 21.64 9.98 -44.77
C PRO A 165 20.72 11.14 -44.39
N MET A 166 21.17 11.92 -43.39
CA MET A 166 20.50 13.07 -42.79
C MET A 166 20.12 14.16 -43.81
N SER A 167 18.83 14.51 -43.87
CA SER A 167 18.34 15.77 -44.45
C SER A 167 18.47 16.92 -43.44
N PRO A 168 18.92 18.13 -43.83
CA PRO A 168 19.16 19.22 -42.89
C PRO A 168 17.93 20.14 -42.79
N LEU A 169 17.14 20.01 -41.71
CA LEU A 169 16.44 21.13 -41.04
C LEU A 169 15.53 20.63 -39.91
N GLY A 170 15.59 21.28 -38.75
CA GLY A 170 14.39 21.45 -37.90
C GLY A 170 14.47 20.95 -36.46
N LYS A 171 14.63 21.93 -35.56
CA LYS A 171 14.08 22.01 -34.18
C LYS A 171 14.56 20.95 -33.18
N ARG A 172 15.31 21.40 -32.18
CA ARG A 172 15.59 20.68 -30.93
C ARG A 172 14.28 20.22 -30.28
N ALA A 173 13.94 18.94 -30.43
CA ALA A 173 12.94 18.30 -29.60
C ALA A 173 13.53 18.18 -28.19
N LYS A 174 12.84 18.75 -27.19
CA LYS A 174 13.13 18.45 -25.79
C LYS A 174 12.83 16.97 -25.58
N ALA A 175 13.87 16.18 -25.33
CA ALA A 175 13.70 14.80 -24.89
C ALA A 175 12.92 14.83 -23.56
N THR A 176 11.65 14.44 -23.60
CA THR A 176 10.91 14.09 -22.39
C THR A 176 11.49 12.76 -21.92
N ALA A 177 12.28 12.80 -20.84
CA ALA A 177 12.71 11.60 -20.14
C ALA A 177 11.45 10.82 -19.75
N GLN A 178 11.26 9.68 -20.41
CA GLN A 178 10.24 8.73 -20.02
C GLN A 178 10.70 8.17 -18.68
N VAL A 179 9.97 8.50 -17.60
CA VAL A 179 10.19 7.89 -16.29
C VAL A 179 10.05 6.39 -16.50
N GLY A 180 11.16 5.66 -16.39
CA GLY A 180 11.17 4.21 -16.52
C GLY A 180 10.20 3.62 -15.51
N VAL A 181 9.04 3.17 -15.98
CA VAL A 181 8.11 2.41 -15.17
C VAL A 181 8.80 1.10 -14.85
N ARG A 182 8.96 0.78 -13.56
CA ARG A 182 9.43 -0.55 -13.12
C ARG A 182 8.46 -1.59 -13.66
N ALA A 183 8.78 -2.20 -14.80
CA ALA A 183 8.07 -3.34 -15.35
C ALA A 183 8.62 -4.60 -14.68
N ILE A 184 7.93 -5.06 -13.63
CA ILE A 184 8.44 -6.07 -12.70
C ILE A 184 7.90 -7.44 -13.12
N HIS A 185 8.73 -8.24 -13.77
CA HIS A 185 8.39 -9.61 -14.18
C HIS A 185 9.15 -10.66 -13.36
N LEU A 186 8.68 -10.95 -12.15
CA LEU A 186 8.85 -12.21 -11.40
C LEU A 186 10.27 -12.63 -10.96
N LEU A 187 10.50 -12.56 -9.64
CA LEU A 187 11.18 -13.60 -8.89
C LEU A 187 10.11 -14.38 -8.12
N SER A 188 10.06 -15.69 -8.28
CA SER A 188 9.24 -16.59 -7.48
C SER A 188 9.94 -16.89 -6.16
N PHE A 189 9.89 -15.94 -5.22
CA PHE A 189 10.18 -16.20 -3.81
C PHE A 189 8.86 -16.16 -3.08
N ASP A 190 8.20 -17.30 -3.00
CA ASP A 190 7.00 -17.46 -2.20
C ASP A 190 7.34 -17.20 -0.72
N VAL A 191 6.75 -16.16 -0.11
CA VAL A 191 6.93 -15.87 1.31
C VAL A 191 5.96 -16.75 2.09
N VAL A 192 6.48 -17.55 3.01
CA VAL A 192 5.66 -18.31 3.96
C VAL A 192 5.56 -17.50 5.24
N VAL A 193 4.35 -17.01 5.53
CA VAL A 193 4.02 -16.33 6.79
C VAL A 193 3.25 -17.34 7.65
N VAL A 194 3.75 -17.61 8.86
CA VAL A 194 3.07 -18.50 9.84
C VAL A 194 2.07 -17.70 10.66
#